data_AF-A0A2V7YTG1-F1
#
_entry.id   AF-A0A2V7YTG1-F1
#
_cell.length_a   1.000
_cell.length_b   1.000
_cell.length_c   1.000
_cell.angle_alpha   90.00
_cell.angle_beta   90.00
_cell.angle_gamma   90.00
#
_symmetry.space_group_name_H-M   'P 1'
#
loop_
_entity.id
_entity.type
_entity.pdbx_description
1 polymer ?
#
loop_
_entity_poly.entity_id
_entity_poly.type
_entity_poly.pdbx_seq_one_letter_code
_entity_poly.pdbx_strand_id
1 'polypeptide(L)'
;MSEADEPQVIGYPPPAQILGQLVNAIFLDVMDEDSVRLQHSNEFLRELPPEQRHGYRIVDFAVIRPSKDLGRLASEYEPELPRTFRFLTRGLGTKETSESDFLSLFMFVPEYLQRLIEIGEADAEARIEEIRRVVTPS
;
A
#
# COMPACT_ATOMS: atom_id res chain seq x y z
N MET A 1 -23.15 32.42 -7.41
CA MET A 1 -22.84 31.52 -6.28
C MET A 1 -24.02 30.59 -6.11
N SER A 2 -23.75 29.33 -5.80
CA SER A 2 -24.70 28.25 -5.47
C SER A 2 -25.02 27.29 -6.61
N GLU A 3 -24.14 26.30 -6.78
CA GLU A 3 -24.54 24.90 -6.91
C GLU A 3 -23.37 24.09 -6.34
N ALA A 4 -23.31 24.02 -5.01
CA ALA A 4 -22.42 23.10 -4.32
C ALA A 4 -23.11 21.74 -4.37
N ASP A 5 -22.44 20.82 -5.06
CA ASP A 5 -22.68 19.39 -5.16
C ASP A 5 -23.13 18.81 -3.81
N GLU A 6 -24.38 18.36 -3.73
CA GLU A 6 -24.91 17.70 -2.54
C GLU A 6 -24.23 16.33 -2.39
N PRO A 7 -23.58 16.02 -1.25
CA PRO A 7 -23.05 14.69 -1.03
C PRO A 7 -24.22 13.71 -0.81
N GLN A 8 -24.61 12.98 -1.86
CA GLN A 8 -25.50 11.83 -1.74
C GLN A 8 -24.75 10.66 -1.11
N VAL A 9 -24.70 10.62 0.22
CA VAL A 9 -24.43 9.37 0.96
C VAL A 9 -25.53 9.21 2.01
N ILE A 10 -26.64 8.59 1.60
CA ILE A 10 -27.70 8.15 2.52
C ILE A 10 -27.30 6.76 3.05
N GLY A 11 -26.65 6.72 4.22
CA GLY A 11 -26.39 5.49 4.97
C GLY A 11 -24.98 5.39 5.56
N TYR A 12 -24.83 4.59 6.64
CA TYR A 12 -23.51 4.22 7.17
C TYR A 12 -22.74 3.48 6.09
N PRO A 13 -21.50 3.87 5.78
CA PRO A 13 -20.72 3.23 4.73
C PRO A 13 -20.58 1.73 5.05
N PRO A 14 -20.65 0.85 4.03
CA PRO A 14 -20.50 -0.58 4.25
C PRO A 14 -19.21 -0.88 5.02
N PRO A 15 -19.17 -1.91 5.88
CA PRO A 15 -17.94 -2.27 6.59
C PRO A 15 -16.75 -2.53 5.67
N ALA A 16 -16.98 -3.02 4.45
CA ALA A 16 -15.95 -3.13 3.41
C ALA A 16 -15.32 -1.78 3.07
N GLN A 17 -16.15 -0.72 2.94
CA GLN A 17 -15.70 0.63 2.62
C GLN A 17 -14.82 1.25 3.71
N ILE A 18 -15.24 1.09 4.96
CA ILE A 18 -14.46 1.54 6.12
C ILE A 18 -13.12 0.81 6.18
N LEU A 19 -13.14 -0.48 5.86
CA LEU A 19 -11.98 -1.34 5.95
C LEU A 19 -10.99 -1.11 4.80
N GLY A 20 -11.47 -0.89 3.57
CA GLY A 20 -10.63 -0.44 2.45
C GLY A 20 -9.99 0.92 2.72
N GLN A 21 -10.77 1.87 3.24
CA GLN A 21 -10.25 3.18 3.66
C GLN A 21 -9.20 3.06 4.76
N LEU A 22 -9.41 2.18 5.74
CA LEU A 22 -8.46 1.95 6.84
C LEU A 22 -7.16 1.32 6.35
N VAL A 23 -7.22 0.36 5.42
CA VAL A 23 -6.04 -0.26 4.81
C VAL A 23 -5.23 0.76 4.02
N ASN A 24 -5.89 1.54 3.17
CA ASN A 24 -5.22 2.60 2.40
C ASN A 24 -4.54 3.61 3.34
N ALA A 25 -5.26 4.06 4.38
CA ALA A 25 -4.74 5.03 5.34
C ALA A 25 -3.61 4.49 6.25
N ILE A 26 -3.68 3.23 6.70
CA ILE A 26 -2.67 2.67 7.63
C ILE A 26 -1.41 2.19 6.88
N PHE A 27 -1.55 1.61 5.69
CA PHE A 27 -0.41 1.00 5.01
C PHE A 27 0.17 1.87 3.90
N LEU A 28 -0.67 2.46 3.03
CA LEU A 28 -0.14 3.15 1.85
C LEU A 28 0.28 4.57 2.18
N ASP A 29 -0.54 5.31 2.91
CA ASP A 29 -0.31 6.72 3.26
C ASP A 29 0.80 6.89 4.31
N VAL A 30 0.88 5.99 5.31
CA VAL A 30 1.93 6.04 6.35
C VAL A 30 3.31 5.84 5.74
N MET A 31 3.46 4.91 4.78
CA MET A 31 4.75 4.66 4.14
C MET A 31 5.24 5.87 3.31
N ASP A 32 4.34 6.59 2.66
CA ASP A 32 4.71 7.82 1.93
C ASP A 32 5.15 8.92 2.91
N GLU A 33 4.38 9.14 3.97
CA GLU A 33 4.69 10.16 4.96
C GLU A 33 6.03 9.89 5.66
N ASP A 34 6.28 8.64 6.04
CA ASP A 34 7.54 8.23 6.67
C ASP A 34 8.72 8.38 5.73
N SER A 35 8.56 8.10 4.43
CA SER A 35 9.63 8.30 3.44
C SER A 35 10.03 9.76 3.30
N VAL A 36 9.07 10.68 3.26
CA VAL A 36 9.30 12.13 3.17
C VAL A 36 9.96 12.64 4.44
N ARG A 37 9.47 12.20 5.61
CA ARG A 37 10.06 12.56 6.90
C ARG A 37 11.51 12.11 7.02
N LEU A 38 11.83 10.90 6.58
CA LEU A 38 13.21 10.38 6.53
C LEU A 38 14.08 11.17 5.56
N GLN A 39 13.55 11.53 4.38
CA GLN A 39 14.27 12.35 3.41
C GLN A 39 14.65 13.71 4.00
N HIS A 40 13.68 14.44 4.55
CA HIS A 40 13.93 15.74 5.18
C HIS A 40 14.89 15.63 6.38
N SER A 41 14.75 14.57 7.19
CA SER A 41 15.67 14.33 8.32
C SER A 41 17.10 14.13 7.83
N ASN A 42 17.30 13.34 6.76
CA ASN A 42 18.60 13.14 6.14
C ASN A 42 19.17 14.44 5.54
N GLU A 43 18.35 15.24 4.87
CA GLU A 43 18.75 16.54 4.32
C GLU A 43 19.21 17.48 5.43
N PHE A 44 18.44 17.60 6.51
CA PHE A 44 18.82 18.41 7.68
C PHE A 44 20.13 17.93 8.32
N LEU A 45 20.31 16.62 8.49
CA LEU A 45 21.54 16.06 9.07
C LEU A 45 22.78 16.29 8.18
N ARG A 46 22.61 16.44 6.86
CA ARG A 46 23.72 16.76 5.93
C ARG A 46 24.21 18.20 6.11
N GLU A 47 23.34 19.12 6.52
CA GLU A 47 23.70 20.52 6.79
C GLU A 47 24.44 20.68 8.11
N LEU A 48 24.27 19.75 9.05
CA LEU A 48 24.93 19.77 10.34
C LEU A 48 26.35 19.15 10.29
N PRO A 49 27.34 19.79 10.94
CA PRO A 49 28.62 19.16 11.24
C PRO A 49 28.43 17.86 12.03
N PRO A 50 29.27 16.82 11.83
CA PRO A 50 29.13 15.53 12.51
C PRO A 50 29.00 15.63 14.03
N GLU A 51 29.66 16.59 14.67
CA GLU A 51 29.67 16.82 16.11
C GLU A 51 28.32 17.33 16.63
N GLN A 52 27.54 17.98 15.78
CA GLN A 52 26.23 18.57 16.09
C GLN A 52 25.08 17.64 15.72
N ARG A 53 25.36 16.45 15.17
CA ARG A 53 24.32 15.48 14.82
C ARG A 53 23.75 14.73 16.03
N HIS A 54 24.27 14.94 17.25
CA HIS A 54 23.75 14.36 18.49
C HIS A 54 23.51 12.83 18.44
N GLY A 55 24.35 12.11 17.71
CA GLY A 55 24.22 10.65 17.54
C GLY A 55 23.25 10.20 16.45
N TYR A 56 22.55 11.12 15.78
CA TYR A 56 21.78 10.82 14.58
C TYR A 56 22.71 10.56 13.38
N ARG A 57 22.30 9.64 12.53
CA ARG A 57 23.03 9.25 11.31
C ARG A 57 22.13 9.43 10.10
N ILE A 58 22.75 9.77 8.97
CA ILE A 58 22.10 9.74 7.67
C ILE A 58 21.88 8.26 7.31
N VAL A 59 20.67 7.92 6.88
CA VAL A 59 20.29 6.54 6.54
C VAL A 59 19.83 6.49 5.10
N ASP A 60 20.45 5.64 4.29
CA ASP A 60 19.93 5.34 2.96
C ASP A 60 18.68 4.46 3.06
N PHE A 61 17.66 4.78 2.28
CA PHE A 61 16.41 4.03 2.24
C PHE A 61 15.93 3.92 0.79
N ALA A 62 15.08 2.91 0.55
CA ALA A 62 14.48 2.63 -0.75
C ALA A 62 12.99 2.39 -0.54
N VAL A 63 12.15 3.05 -1.33
CA VAL A 63 10.70 2.82 -1.32
C VAL A 63 10.32 2.14 -2.62
N ILE A 64 9.85 0.90 -2.51
CA ILE A 64 9.42 0.09 -3.65
C ILE A 64 7.91 -0.05 -3.58
N ARG A 65 7.26 0.42 -4.65
CA ARG A 65 5.82 0.30 -4.84
C ARG A 65 5.58 -0.82 -5.87
N PRO A 66 4.52 -1.63 -5.70
CA PRO A 66 4.18 -2.64 -6.69
C PRO A 66 3.92 -1.99 -8.04
N SER A 67 4.43 -2.57 -9.13
CA SER A 67 4.20 -2.06 -10.50
C SER A 67 2.79 -2.31 -11.01
N LYS A 68 2.02 -3.11 -10.28
CA LYS A 68 0.63 -3.46 -10.58
C LYS A 68 -0.27 -3.06 -9.42
N ASP A 69 -1.48 -2.64 -9.78
CA ASP A 69 -2.57 -2.45 -8.82
C ASP A 69 -2.98 -3.82 -8.26
N LEU A 70 -2.68 -4.05 -6.99
CA LEU A 70 -2.93 -5.33 -6.33
C LEU A 70 -4.42 -5.58 -6.11
N GLY A 71 -5.22 -4.53 -5.97
CA GLY A 71 -6.67 -4.60 -5.90
C GLY A 71 -7.23 -5.09 -7.23
N ARG A 72 -6.85 -4.47 -8.35
CA ARG A 72 -7.24 -4.95 -9.67
C ARG A 72 -6.80 -6.38 -9.92
N LEU A 73 -5.54 -6.71 -9.58
CA LEU A 73 -5.05 -8.08 -9.68
C LEU A 73 -5.92 -9.05 -8.88
N ALA A 74 -6.31 -8.65 -7.66
CA ALA A 74 -7.13 -9.48 -6.80
C ALA A 74 -8.52 -9.79 -7.38
N SER A 75 -9.12 -8.83 -8.09
CA SER A 75 -10.43 -9.02 -8.74
C SER A 75 -10.41 -10.13 -9.79
N GLU A 76 -9.28 -10.38 -10.44
CA GLU A 76 -9.12 -11.41 -11.46
C GLU A 76 -9.20 -12.83 -10.85
N TYR A 77 -8.84 -12.98 -9.57
CA TYR A 77 -8.85 -14.24 -8.83
C TYR A 77 -10.08 -14.42 -7.93
N GLU A 78 -10.99 -13.43 -7.87
CA GLU A 78 -12.26 -13.53 -7.13
C GLU A 78 -13.09 -14.80 -7.50
N PRO A 79 -13.13 -15.24 -8.79
CA PRO A 79 -13.85 -16.45 -9.17
C PRO A 79 -13.31 -17.73 -8.51
N GLU A 80 -12.03 -17.79 -8.18
CA GLU A 80 -11.34 -18.95 -7.61
C GLU A 80 -11.50 -19.06 -6.08
N LEU A 81 -12.11 -18.04 -5.46
CA LEU A 81 -12.30 -18.01 -4.02
C LEU A 81 -13.16 -19.17 -3.50
N PRO A 82 -12.76 -19.80 -2.38
CA PRO A 82 -13.62 -20.72 -1.64
C PRO A 82 -14.97 -20.07 -1.34
N ARG A 83 -16.06 -20.85 -1.42
CA ARG A 83 -17.42 -20.30 -1.31
C ARG A 83 -17.62 -19.43 -0.07
N THR A 84 -16.98 -19.78 1.06
CA THR A 84 -16.99 -19.03 2.31
C THR A 84 -16.54 -17.57 2.14
N PHE A 85 -15.46 -17.32 1.39
CA PHE A 85 -14.97 -15.96 1.11
C PHE A 85 -15.92 -15.20 0.18
N ARG A 86 -16.51 -15.88 -0.79
CA ARG A 86 -17.53 -15.30 -1.69
C ARG A 86 -18.82 -14.91 -0.96
N PHE A 87 -19.14 -15.59 0.14
CA PHE A 87 -20.25 -15.21 1.02
C PHE A 87 -19.89 -14.00 1.90
N LEU A 88 -18.64 -13.92 2.37
CA LEU A 88 -18.12 -12.75 3.09
C LEU A 88 -18.19 -11.49 2.21
N THR A 89 -17.71 -11.53 0.96
CA THR A 89 -17.77 -10.36 0.07
C THR A 89 -19.21 -9.91 -0.19
N ARG A 90 -20.12 -10.86 -0.43
CA ARG A 90 -21.56 -10.57 -0.61
C ARG A 90 -22.24 -10.02 0.64
N GLY A 91 -21.86 -10.47 1.84
CA GLY A 91 -22.41 -9.99 3.11
C GLY A 91 -21.90 -8.62 3.52
N LEU A 92 -20.75 -8.19 2.97
CA LEU A 92 -20.12 -6.90 3.24
C LEU A 92 -20.52 -5.79 2.26
N GLY A 93 -21.38 -6.10 1.28
CA GLY A 93 -21.96 -5.09 0.37
C GLY A 93 -21.09 -4.71 -0.83
N THR A 94 -20.11 -5.54 -1.22
CA THR A 94 -19.12 -5.23 -2.28
C THR A 94 -19.68 -5.15 -3.71
N LYS A 95 -21.00 -5.08 -3.90
CA LYS A 95 -21.62 -4.99 -5.24
C LYS A 95 -21.65 -3.57 -5.81
N GLU A 96 -21.47 -2.54 -4.99
CA GLU A 96 -21.55 -1.14 -5.44
C GLU A 96 -20.34 -0.27 -5.08
N THR A 97 -19.36 -0.78 -4.32
CA THR A 97 -18.19 0.02 -3.94
C THR A 97 -16.91 -0.56 -4.53
N SER A 98 -16.18 0.34 -5.17
CA SER A 98 -14.93 0.15 -5.92
C SER A 98 -13.74 -0.24 -5.02
N GLU A 99 -13.81 -1.38 -4.32
CA GLU A 99 -12.82 -1.70 -3.29
C GLU A 99 -12.31 -3.13 -3.37
N SER A 100 -11.61 -3.39 -4.49
CA SER A 100 -10.84 -4.61 -4.68
C SER A 100 -9.52 -4.60 -3.89
N ASP A 101 -9.07 -3.42 -3.43
CA ASP A 101 -7.84 -3.24 -2.65
C ASP A 101 -7.86 -4.07 -1.37
N PHE A 102 -9.00 -4.11 -0.68
CA PHE A 102 -9.13 -4.92 0.53
C PHE A 102 -9.02 -6.43 0.24
N LEU A 103 -9.57 -6.91 -0.87
CA LEU A 103 -9.48 -8.32 -1.23
C LEU A 103 -8.02 -8.76 -1.37
N SER A 104 -7.19 -7.90 -1.96
CA SER A 104 -5.76 -8.17 -2.15
C SER A 104 -5.02 -8.52 -0.85
N LEU A 105 -5.44 -7.97 0.29
CA LEU A 105 -4.79 -8.23 1.59
C LEU A 105 -5.23 -9.53 2.28
N PHE A 106 -6.41 -10.08 1.93
CA PHE A 106 -7.00 -11.23 2.62
C PHE A 106 -7.03 -12.50 1.77
N MET A 107 -6.65 -12.39 0.50
CA MET A 107 -6.58 -13.52 -0.41
C MET A 107 -5.27 -14.27 -0.23
N PHE A 108 -5.32 -15.34 0.55
CA PHE A 108 -4.25 -16.35 0.63
C PHE A 108 -4.50 -17.51 -0.36
N VAL A 109 -4.99 -17.19 -1.56
CA VAL A 109 -5.21 -18.17 -2.62
C VAL A 109 -3.86 -18.46 -3.28
N PRO A 110 -3.42 -19.73 -3.40
CA PRO A 110 -2.09 -20.07 -3.91
C PRO A 110 -1.73 -19.41 -5.24
N GLU A 111 -2.67 -19.38 -6.18
CA GLU A 111 -2.51 -18.81 -7.51
C GLU A 111 -2.27 -17.30 -7.47
N TYR A 112 -3.03 -16.59 -6.64
CA TYR A 112 -2.85 -15.15 -6.40
C TYR A 112 -1.53 -14.86 -5.70
N LEU A 113 -1.16 -15.63 -4.68
CA LEU A 113 0.10 -15.49 -3.95
C LEU A 113 1.31 -15.72 -4.86
N GLN A 114 1.26 -16.73 -5.73
CA GLN A 114 2.31 -16.97 -6.73
C GLN A 114 2.46 -15.77 -7.64
N ARG A 115 1.34 -15.20 -8.10
CA ARG A 115 1.37 -14.02 -8.96
C ARG A 115 1.90 -12.77 -8.25
N LEU A 116 1.59 -12.60 -6.97
CA LEU A 116 2.15 -11.54 -6.13
C LEU A 116 3.67 -11.66 -5.99
N ILE A 117 4.17 -12.89 -5.79
CA ILE A 117 5.61 -13.15 -5.69
C ILE A 117 6.31 -12.78 -7.00
N GLU A 118 5.78 -13.21 -8.15
CA GLU A 118 6.34 -12.88 -9.46
C GLU A 118 6.43 -11.37 -9.71
N ILE A 119 5.39 -10.62 -9.32
CA ILE A 119 5.38 -9.15 -9.43
C ILE A 119 6.44 -8.56 -8.50
N GLY A 120 6.52 -9.03 -7.25
CA GLY A 120 7.52 -8.58 -6.28
C GLY A 120 8.95 -8.85 -6.74
N GLU A 121 9.22 -10.03 -7.32
CA GLU A 121 10.52 -10.37 -7.90
C GLU A 121 10.88 -9.44 -9.06
N ALA A 122 9.95 -9.21 -9.99
CA ALA A 122 10.18 -8.31 -11.12
C ALA A 122 10.43 -6.86 -10.67
N ASP A 123 9.66 -6.37 -9.69
CA ASP A 123 9.79 -5.02 -9.14
C ASP A 123 11.11 -4.85 -8.39
N ALA A 124 11.53 -5.86 -7.63
CA ALA A 124 12.82 -5.87 -6.95
C ALA A 124 13.98 -5.94 -7.94
N GLU A 125 13.89 -6.76 -8.99
CA GLU A 125 14.93 -6.88 -10.02
C GLU A 125 15.11 -5.57 -10.78
N ALA A 126 14.02 -4.89 -11.14
CA ALA A 126 14.06 -3.58 -11.80
C ALA A 126 14.73 -2.48 -10.96
N ARG A 127 14.72 -2.63 -9.62
CA ARG A 127 15.25 -1.65 -8.66
C ARG A 127 16.43 -2.21 -7.84
N ILE A 128 17.09 -3.26 -8.32
CA ILE A 128 18.08 -4.04 -7.55
C ILE A 128 19.25 -3.19 -7.04
N GLU A 129 19.70 -2.20 -7.83
CA GLU A 129 20.79 -1.31 -7.43
C GLU A 129 20.41 -0.40 -6.25
N GLU A 130 19.15 0.03 -6.18
CA GLU A 130 18.66 0.82 -5.05
C GLU A 130 18.58 -0.03 -3.78
N ILE A 131 18.06 -1.26 -3.91
CA ILE A 131 18.00 -2.23 -2.81
C ILE A 131 19.41 -2.54 -2.29
N ARG A 132 20.37 -2.78 -3.18
CA ARG A 132 21.76 -3.10 -2.81
C ARG A 132 22.40 -2.02 -1.95
N ARG A 133 22.13 -0.74 -2.23
CA ARG A 133 22.64 0.39 -1.42
C ARG A 133 22.11 0.37 0.01
N VAL A 134 20.85 -0.02 0.21
CA VAL A 134 20.23 -0.08 1.54
C VAL A 134 20.71 -1.30 2.32
N VAL A 135 20.83 -2.47 1.67
CA VAL A 135 21.20 -3.73 2.32
C VAL A 135 22.71 -3.84 2.57
N THR A 136 23.52 -3.11 1.79
CA THR A 136 24.98 -3.06 1.93
C THR A 136 25.42 -1.62 2.20
N PRO A 137 25.12 -1.08 3.40
CA PRO A 137 25.51 0.29 3.72
C PRO A 137 27.04 0.39 3.72
N SER A 138 27.57 1.43 3.06
CA SER A 138 29.01 1.74 3.01
C SER A 138 29.53 2.30 4.33
#